data_AF-A0A1I5JP08-F1
#
_entry.id   AF-A0A1I5JP08-F1
#
_cell.length_a   1.000
_cell.length_b   1.000
_cell.length_c   1.000
_cell.angle_alpha   90.00
_cell.angle_beta   90.00
_cell.angle_gamma   90.00
#
_symmetry.space_group_name_H-M   'P 1'
#
loop_
_entity.id
_entity.type
_entity.pdbx_description
1 polymer ?
#
loop_
_entity_poly.entity_id
_entity_poly.type
_entity_poly.pdbx_seq_one_letter_code
_entity_poly.pdbx_strand_id
1 'polypeptide(L)' 'MGFGGISIWQLLIVLLIVVMLFGTKRLKNLGSDLGDAIKGFRKSMDNAEADKPAVEEPKGQTIDAQARKVEEPAKKD' A
#
# COMPACT_ATOMS: atom_id res chain seq x y z
N MET A 1 7.67 31.25 -17.66
CA MET A 1 6.63 30.50 -18.41
C MET A 1 6.51 29.10 -17.81
N GLY A 2 5.96 29.00 -16.59
CA GLY A 2 5.71 27.71 -15.95
C GLY A 2 4.37 27.13 -16.43
N PHE A 3 4.15 25.85 -16.18
CA PHE A 3 2.95 25.05 -16.47
C PHE A 3 1.63 25.57 -15.85
N GLY A 4 1.54 26.84 -15.43
CA GLY A 4 0.35 27.46 -14.83
C GLY A 4 -0.83 27.72 -15.78
N GLY A 5 -0.75 27.27 -17.03
CA GLY A 5 -1.85 27.30 -18.00
C GLY A 5 -2.48 25.94 -18.31
N ILE A 6 -1.89 24.84 -17.81
CA ILE A 6 -2.46 23.50 -17.98
C ILE A 6 -3.42 23.27 -16.82
N SER A 7 -4.68 23.67 -17.02
CA SER A 7 -5.80 23.30 -16.17
C SER A 7 -6.01 21.79 -16.22
N ILE A 8 -6.33 21.22 -15.05
CA ILE A 8 -6.72 19.82 -14.88
C ILE A 8 -7.83 19.43 -15.88
N TRP A 9 -8.71 20.38 -16.23
CA TRP A 9 -9.76 20.18 -17.22
C TRP A 9 -9.24 19.88 -18.63
N GLN A 10 -8.14 20.51 -19.07
CA GLN A 10 -7.56 20.19 -20.37
C GLN A 10 -6.87 18.82 -20.36
N LEU A 11 -6.22 18.45 -19.25
CA LEU A 11 -5.62 17.12 -19.11
C LEU A 11 -6.66 16.01 -19.18
N LEU A 12 -7.85 16.19 -18.59
CA LEU A 12 -8.94 15.21 -18.71
C LEU A 12 -9.44 15.05 -20.15
N ILE A 13 -9.58 16.15 -20.88
CA ILE A 13 -9.99 16.12 -22.30
C ILE A 13 -8.93 15.39 -23.15
N VAL A 14 -7.65 15.70 -22.94
CA VAL A 14 -6.55 15.03 -23.65
C VAL A 14 -6.51 13.54 -23.30
N LEU A 15 -6.66 13.18 -22.01
CA LEU A 15 -6.70 11.80 -21.57
C LEU A 15 -7.84 11.03 -22.25
N LEU A 16 -9.03 11.63 -22.36
CA LEU A 16 -10.18 11.02 -23.02
C LEU A 16 -9.89 10.73 -24.50
N ILE A 17 -9.26 11.67 -25.22
CA ILE A 17 -8.84 11.49 -26.61
C ILE A 17 -7.83 10.34 -26.72
N VAL A 18 -6.82 10.31 -25.86
CA VAL A 18 -5.82 9.22 -25.84
C VAL A 18 -6.49 7.87 -25.59
N VAL A 19 -7.44 7.79 -24.65
CA VAL A 19 -8.20 6.57 -24.38
C VAL A 19 -9.04 6.14 -25.58
N MET A 20 -9.66 7.08 -26.32
CA MET A 20 -10.41 6.75 -27.54
C MET A 20 -9.50 6.27 -28.68
N LEU A 21 -8.31 6.85 -28.84
CA LEU A 21 -7.36 6.46 -29.91
C LEU A 21 -6.73 5.09 -29.65
N PHE A 22 -6.24 4.86 -28.43
CA PHE A 22 -5.55 3.62 -28.08
C PHE A 22 -6.53 2.51 -27.61
N GLY A 23 -7.74 2.89 -27.19
CA GLY A 23 -8.72 2.00 -26.59
C GLY A 23 -8.37 1.62 -25.14
N THR A 24 -9.38 1.38 -24.32
CA THR A 24 -9.21 1.01 -22.90
C THR A 24 -8.49 -0.32 -22.71
N LYS A 25 -8.61 -1.27 -23.65
CA LYS A 25 -7.95 -2.59 -23.58
C LYS A 25 -6.43 -2.50 -23.64
N ARG A 26 -5.88 -1.69 -24.56
CA ARG A 26 -4.43 -1.51 -24.69
C ARG A 26 -3.87 -0.73 -23.50
N LEU A 27 -4.57 0.32 -23.08
CA LEU A 27 -4.17 1.14 -21.95
C LEU A 27 -4.21 0.38 -20.63
N LYS A 28 -5.17 -0.54 -20.44
CA LYS A 28 -5.25 -1.40 -19.25
C LYS A 28 -4.14 -2.44 -19.21
N ASN A 29 -3.85 -3.10 -20.33
CA ASN A 29 -2.78 -4.12 -20.36
C ASN A 29 -1.40 -3.47 -20.10
N LEU A 30 -1.06 -2.39 -20.81
CA LEU A 30 0.19 -1.65 -20.56
C LEU A 30 0.19 -0.97 -19.18
N GLY A 31 -0.95 -0.44 -18.76
CA GLY A 31 -1.09 0.25 -17.47
C GLY A 31 -0.97 -0.67 -16.27
N SER A 32 -1.37 -1.94 -16.39
CA SER A 32 -1.18 -2.94 -15.33
C SER A 32 0.31 -3.22 -15.15
N ASP A 33 1.02 -3.52 -16.23
CA ASP A 33 2.45 -3.87 -16.19
C ASP A 33 3.30 -2.70 -15.67
N LEU A 34 3.04 -1.48 -16.17
CA LEU A 34 3.71 -0.27 -15.70
C LEU A 34 3.28 0.10 -14.26
N GLY A 35 2.02 -0.11 -13.94
CA GLY A 35 1.46 0.17 -12.61
C GLY A 35 2.06 -0.72 -11.54
N ASP A 36 2.24 -2.01 -11.82
CA ASP A 36 2.86 -2.96 -10.90
C ASP A 36 4.34 -2.63 -10.67
N ALA A 37 5.07 -2.23 -11.72
CA ALA A 37 6.45 -1.76 -11.59
C ALA A 37 6.57 -0.50 -10.73
N ILE A 38 5.71 0.50 -10.97
CA ILE A 38 5.69 1.75 -10.19
C ILE A 38 5.23 1.49 -8.74
N LYS A 39 4.30 0.56 -8.53
CA LYS A 39 3.83 0.16 -7.18
C LYS A 39 4.95 -0.47 -6.37
N GLY A 40 5.76 -1.34 -6.98
CA GLY A 40 6.97 -1.88 -6.36
C GLY A 40 7.98 -0.79 -6.00
N PHE A 41 8.23 0.13 -6.94
CA PHE A 41 9.12 1.27 -6.71
C PHE A 41 8.67 2.17 -5.55
N ARG A 42 7.39 2.56 -5.53
CA ARG A 42 6.82 3.36 -4.44
C ARG A 42 6.88 2.64 -3.11
N LYS A 43 6.56 1.34 -3.06
CA LYS A 43 6.66 0.55 -1.82
C LYS A 43 8.08 0.52 -1.28
N SER A 44 9.09 0.34 -2.14
CA SER A 44 10.50 0.36 -1.72
C SER A 44 10.92 1.76 -1.27
N MET A 45 10.42 2.81 -1.91
CA MET A 45 10.72 4.20 -1.52
C MET A 45 10.06 4.58 -0.19
N ASP A 46 8.81 4.17 0.03
CA ASP A 46 8.10 4.35 1.30
C ASP A 46 8.81 3.57 2.45
N ASN A 47 9.34 2.37 2.18
CA ASN A 47 10.15 1.63 3.16
C ASN A 47 11.52 2.27 3.42
N ALA A 48 12.14 2.86 2.40
CA ALA A 48 13.41 3.59 2.55
C ALA A 48 13.23 4.92 3.31
N GLU A 49 12.06 5.55 3.22
CA GLU A 49 11.73 6.74 3.99
C GLU A 49 11.34 6.42 5.44
N ALA A 50 10.75 5.24 5.68
CA ALA A 50 10.50 4.67 7.01
C ALA A 50 11.75 4.13 7.72
N ASP A 51 12.88 3.98 7.00
CA ASP A 51 14.19 3.59 7.56
C ASP A 51 15.04 4.80 8.01
N LYS A 52 14.49 6.02 7.94
CA LYS A 52 14.91 7.06 8.88
C LYS A 52 14.35 6.68 10.25
N PRO A 53 15.14 6.70 11.33
CA PRO A 53 14.71 6.18 12.62
C PRO A 53 13.58 7.06 13.20
N ALA A 54 12.34 6.75 12.83
CA ALA A 54 11.18 7.05 13.64
C ALA A 54 11.17 6.00 14.74
N VAL A 55 11.38 6.45 15.97
CA VAL A 55 11.16 5.64 17.17
C VAL A 55 9.67 5.29 17.18
N GLU A 56 9.31 4.12 16.66
CA GLU A 56 7.98 3.55 16.82
C GLU A 56 8.06 2.16 17.47
N GLU A 57 7.25 2.05 18.51
CA GLU A 57 7.20 1.02 19.54
C GLU A 57 7.07 -0.41 19.00
N PRO A 58 7.59 -1.42 19.73
CA PRO A 58 7.46 -2.80 19.32
C PRO A 58 5.98 -3.18 19.27
N LYS A 59 5.44 -3.37 18.06
CA LYS A 59 4.20 -4.13 17.86
C LYS A 59 4.42 -5.53 18.43
N GLY A 60 3.96 -5.70 19.68
CA GLY A 60 4.05 -6.93 20.43
C GLY A 60 3.48 -8.08 19.61
N GLN A 61 4.32 -9.09 19.38
CA GLN A 61 3.85 -10.42 19.10
C GLN A 61 3.29 -10.96 20.42
N THR A 62 2.01 -10.74 20.68
CA THR A 62 1.34 -11.36 21.82
C THR A 62 1.21 -12.85 21.52
N ILE A 63 1.92 -13.67 22.29
CA ILE A 63 1.69 -15.11 22.35
C ILE A 63 0.43 -15.31 23.19
N ASP A 64 -0.65 -15.79 22.58
CA ASP A 64 -1.87 -16.19 23.29
C ASP A 64 -1.61 -17.45 24.13
N ALA A 65 -1.05 -17.26 25.31
CA ALA A 65 -0.94 -18.30 26.32
C ALA A 65 -2.31 -18.49 26.99
N GLN A 66 -3.11 -19.43 26.50
CA GLN A 66 -4.28 -19.91 27.24
C GLN A 66 -3.83 -20.63 28.51
N ALA A 67 -4.04 -19.99 29.66
CA ALA A 67 -3.80 -20.58 30.97
C ALA A 67 -4.77 -21.75 31.19
N ARG A 68 -4.26 -22.98 31.14
CA ARG A 68 -4.98 -24.16 31.65
C ARG A 68 -5.06 -24.01 33.16
N LYS A 69 -6.25 -23.75 33.70
CA LYS A 69 -6.51 -23.81 35.14
C LYS A 69 -6.25 -25.26 35.60
N VAL A 70 -5.09 -25.49 36.19
CA VAL A 70 -4.81 -26.71 36.95
C VAL A 70 -5.48 -26.52 38.30
N GLU A 71 -6.68 -27.08 38.47
CA GLU A 71 -7.24 -27.31 39.79
C GLU A 71 -6.54 -28.52 40.40
N GLU A 72 -5.53 -28.26 41.21
CA GLU A 72 -5.03 -29.15 42.26
C GLU A 72 -5.08 -28.35 43.58
N PRO A 73 -5.17 -28.95 44.78
CA PRO A 73 -5.59 -30.30 45.17
C PRO A 73 -6.62 -30.25 46.34
N ALA A 74 -7.73 -30.99 46.27
CA ALA A 74 -8.54 -31.22 47.46
C ALA A 74 -7.89 -32.32 48.31
N LYS A 75 -7.06 -31.91 49.28
CA LYS A 75 -6.55 -32.77 50.36
C LYS A 75 -7.50 -32.68 51.56
N LYS A 76 -7.64 -33.81 52.28
CA LYS A 76 -8.23 -34.07 53.62
C LYS A 76 -9.66 -34.60 53.60
N ASP A 77 -10.02 -35.67 54.32
CA ASP A 77 -9.38 -36.57 55.29
C ASP A 77 -10.08 -37.93 55.16
#